data_AF-A0A1F5MIG6-F1
#
_entry.id   AF-A0A1F5MIG6-F1
#
_cell.length_a   1.000
_cell.length_b   1.000
_cell.length_c   1.000
_cell.angle_alpha   90.00
_cell.angle_beta   90.00
_cell.angle_gamma   90.00
#
_symmetry.space_group_name_H-M   'P 1'
#
loop_
_entity.id
_entity.type
_entity.pdbx_description
1 polymer ?
#
loop_
_entity_poly.entity_id
_entity_poly.type
_entity_poly.pdbx_seq_one_letter_code
_entity_poly.pdbx_strand_id
1 'polypeptide(L)'
;MDLWIIFLTGLTVGGLTCVVVQGGLLASVIASNNGKDHVFPTLSFLVAKFISHIILGFLLGLFGSVLQLSDQARIIIQIFTGIYMIGIALNLLNIHPIFRYLLIQPPHFISKLIRDESKTKNLFAPAILGFFTILIPCGTTLAMEVLAISTGDPILGALILGIFVAGTSPLFFGLGYITSLLGSSIRKIFLKLAAILIIYLGFSSINGGLTLAGRPIEIPIEISFGERGQFESGSNVQVINGLQVANISVFPNGYVPNRIQVKQGLPVRLNLTTSGGYGCTSSFRIPTLQISKNLKINSSDYVEFIPNQKGKINWTCSMGMYTGVIEVI
;
A
#
# COMPACT_ATOMS: atom_id res chain seq x y z
N MET A 1 -14.19 1.01 15.98
CA MET A 1 -13.23 0.77 14.87
C MET A 1 -13.33 -0.70 14.54
N ASP A 2 -13.78 -1.05 13.33
CA ASP A 2 -14.16 -2.43 13.03
C ASP A 2 -12.93 -3.23 12.61
N LEU A 3 -12.29 -3.85 13.60
CA LEU A 3 -11.11 -4.70 13.41
C LEU A 3 -11.35 -5.84 12.39
N TRP A 4 -12.61 -6.26 12.26
CA TRP A 4 -13.05 -7.21 11.24
C TRP A 4 -12.75 -6.75 9.81
N ILE A 5 -12.94 -5.47 9.51
CA ILE A 5 -12.71 -4.93 8.16
C ILE A 5 -11.21 -4.82 7.89
N ILE A 6 -10.40 -4.50 8.91
CA ILE A 6 -8.94 -4.50 8.81
C ILE A 6 -8.43 -5.92 8.50
N PHE A 7 -8.97 -6.93 9.19
CA PHE A 7 -8.67 -8.33 8.90
C PHE A 7 -9.05 -8.71 7.47
N LEU A 8 -10.26 -8.35 7.02
CA LEU A 8 -10.74 -8.65 5.67
C LEU A 8 -9.90 -7.93 4.59
N THR A 9 -9.49 -6.70 4.87
CA THR A 9 -8.58 -5.95 3.99
C THR A 9 -7.21 -6.61 3.93
N GLY A 10 -6.70 -7.10 5.06
CA GLY A 10 -5.49 -7.92 5.13
C GLY A 10 -5.61 -9.25 4.38
N LEU A 11 -6.76 -9.91 4.43
CA LEU A 11 -7.00 -11.18 3.72
C LEU A 11 -7.11 -10.99 2.20
N THR A 12 -7.75 -9.91 1.77
CA THR A 12 -8.07 -9.66 0.37
C THR A 12 -6.99 -8.82 -0.31
N VAL A 13 -7.16 -7.50 -0.33
CA VAL A 13 -6.31 -6.56 -1.06
C VAL A 13 -4.88 -6.56 -0.52
N GLY A 14 -4.74 -6.57 0.80
CA GLY A 14 -3.45 -6.64 1.50
C GLY A 14 -2.72 -7.94 1.18
N GLY A 15 -3.36 -9.09 1.40
CA GLY A 15 -2.76 -10.40 1.21
C GLY A 15 -2.30 -10.60 -0.23
N LEU A 16 -3.14 -10.25 -1.22
CA LEU A 16 -2.80 -10.35 -2.64
C LEU A 16 -1.61 -9.45 -3.00
N THR A 17 -1.68 -8.16 -2.68
CA THR A 17 -0.61 -7.20 -3.02
C THR A 17 0.71 -7.53 -2.33
N CYS A 18 0.66 -7.91 -1.05
CA CYS A 18 1.85 -8.23 -0.29
C CYS A 18 2.44 -9.60 -0.67
N VAL A 19 1.63 -10.60 -1.06
CA VAL A 19 2.12 -11.87 -1.61
C VAL A 19 2.86 -11.65 -2.93
N VAL A 20 2.38 -10.75 -3.79
CA VAL A 20 3.08 -10.45 -5.04
C VAL A 20 4.50 -9.95 -4.78
N VAL A 21 4.68 -9.05 -3.81
CA VAL A 21 5.98 -8.44 -3.51
C VAL A 21 6.85 -9.33 -2.61
N GLN A 22 6.32 -9.72 -1.44
CA GLN A 22 7.06 -10.43 -0.40
C GLN A 22 7.01 -11.95 -0.59
N GLY A 23 6.01 -12.48 -1.29
CA GLY A 23 5.87 -13.92 -1.54
C GLY A 23 6.94 -14.48 -2.48
N GLY A 24 7.42 -13.69 -3.45
CA GLY A 24 8.58 -14.07 -4.28
C GLY A 24 9.87 -14.23 -3.45
N LEU A 25 10.05 -13.35 -2.45
CA LEU A 25 11.17 -13.42 -1.51
C LEU A 25 11.08 -14.67 -0.63
N LEU A 26 9.90 -14.91 -0.05
CA LEU A 26 9.63 -16.10 0.75
C LEU A 26 9.84 -17.37 -0.07
N ALA A 27 9.31 -17.43 -1.30
CA ALA A 27 9.48 -18.56 -2.21
C ALA A 27 10.95 -18.81 -2.55
N SER A 28 11.76 -17.75 -2.74
CA SER A 28 13.20 -17.88 -3.01
C SER A 28 13.98 -18.47 -1.83
N VAL A 29 13.63 -18.09 -0.59
CA VAL A 29 14.29 -18.61 0.61
C VAL A 29 13.86 -20.05 0.90
N ILE A 30 12.57 -20.37 0.75
CA ILE A 30 12.07 -21.75 0.86
C ILE A 30 12.72 -22.64 -0.21
N ALA A 31 12.87 -22.13 -1.44
CA ALA A 31 13.52 -22.81 -2.55
C ALA A 31 15.01 -23.09 -2.33
N SER A 32 15.71 -22.25 -1.56
CA SER A 32 17.11 -22.45 -1.19
C SER A 32 17.27 -23.47 -0.06
N ASN A 33 16.18 -23.86 0.58
CA ASN A 33 16.16 -24.73 1.74
C ASN A 33 15.77 -26.15 1.30
N ASN A 34 16.75 -27.06 1.23
CA ASN A 34 16.58 -28.44 0.76
C ASN A 34 15.87 -29.37 1.79
N GLY A 35 15.27 -28.82 2.85
CA GLY A 35 14.56 -29.58 3.87
C GLY A 35 13.17 -30.02 3.42
N LYS A 36 12.73 -31.21 3.84
CA LYS A 36 11.39 -31.76 3.54
C LYS A 36 10.24 -30.99 4.23
N ASP A 37 10.56 -30.21 5.26
CA ASP A 37 9.57 -29.48 6.07
C ASP A 37 9.50 -27.99 5.70
N HIS A 38 8.70 -27.66 4.69
CA HIS A 38 8.51 -26.28 4.20
C HIS A 38 7.57 -25.43 5.08
N VAL A 39 6.93 -26.06 6.06
CA VAL A 39 6.01 -25.41 7.01
C VAL A 39 6.76 -24.57 8.05
N PHE A 40 7.84 -25.08 8.64
CA PHE A 40 8.61 -24.36 9.67
C PHE A 40 9.25 -23.05 9.15
N PRO A 41 9.87 -23.01 7.95
CA PRO A 41 10.36 -21.76 7.35
C PRO A 41 9.25 -20.72 7.16
N THR A 42 8.09 -21.15 6.67
CA THR A 42 6.92 -20.28 6.42
C THR A 42 6.37 -19.71 7.73
N LEU A 43 6.25 -20.54 8.76
CA LEU A 43 5.79 -20.11 10.08
C LEU A 43 6.78 -19.12 10.72
N SER A 44 8.08 -19.38 10.60
CA SER A 44 9.11 -18.49 11.13
C SER A 44 9.09 -17.11 10.46
N PHE A 45 8.88 -17.07 9.14
CA PHE A 45 8.65 -15.82 8.40
C PHE A 45 7.40 -15.07 8.90
N LEU A 46 6.27 -15.78 9.04
CA LEU A 46 5.00 -15.19 9.46
C LEU A 46 5.05 -14.64 10.88
N VAL A 47 5.65 -15.37 11.82
CA VAL A 47 5.81 -14.93 13.21
C VAL A 47 6.70 -13.69 13.27
N ALA A 48 7.84 -13.69 12.57
CA ALA A 48 8.73 -12.53 12.55
C ALA A 48 8.05 -11.31 11.92
N LYS A 49 7.29 -11.50 10.83
CA LYS A 49 6.47 -10.46 10.19
C LYS A 49 5.40 -9.91 11.15
N PHE A 50 4.71 -10.77 11.88
CA PHE A 50 3.67 -10.37 12.82
C PHE A 50 4.25 -9.52 13.97
N ILE A 51 5.34 -9.99 14.59
CA ILE A 51 6.01 -9.26 15.68
C ILE A 51 6.55 -7.92 15.18
N SER A 52 7.23 -7.89 14.02
CA SER A 52 7.79 -6.63 13.49
C SER A 52 6.71 -5.58 13.22
N HIS A 53 5.55 -5.98 12.70
CA HIS A 53 4.45 -5.06 12.39
C HIS A 53 3.68 -4.61 13.62
N ILE A 54 3.56 -5.45 14.66
CA ILE A 54 3.01 -5.03 15.95
C ILE A 54 3.90 -3.95 16.57
N ILE A 55 5.23 -4.18 16.58
CA ILE A 55 6.19 -3.20 17.11
C ILE A 55 6.11 -1.90 16.32
N LEU A 56 6.07 -1.98 14.99
CA LEU A 56 5.92 -0.79 14.16
C LEU A 56 4.60 -0.06 14.46
N GLY A 57 3.49 -0.78 14.55
CA GLY A 57 2.18 -0.19 14.79
C GLY A 57 2.10 0.49 16.15
N PHE A 58 2.72 -0.12 17.17
CA PHE A 58 2.88 0.48 18.48
C PHE A 58 3.66 1.81 18.42
N LEU A 59 4.81 1.82 17.73
CA LEU A 59 5.64 3.02 17.57
C LEU A 59 4.89 4.09 16.79
N LEU A 60 4.28 3.74 15.65
CA LEU A 60 3.53 4.66 14.81
C LEU A 60 2.31 5.25 15.52
N GLY A 61 1.60 4.47 16.33
CA GLY A 61 0.50 4.96 17.16
C GLY A 61 0.98 5.90 18.26
N LEU A 62 2.12 5.58 18.91
CA LEU A 62 2.75 6.43 19.93
C LEU A 62 3.19 7.77 19.37
N PHE A 63 3.84 7.77 18.21
CA PHE A 63 4.29 8.98 17.55
C PHE A 63 3.21 9.65 16.68
N GLY A 64 2.03 9.05 16.54
CA GLY A 64 0.98 9.54 15.64
C GLY A 64 0.44 10.93 15.98
N SER A 65 0.51 11.31 17.26
CA SER A 65 0.18 12.65 17.74
C SER A 65 1.21 13.72 17.34
N VAL A 66 2.43 13.32 16.94
CA VAL A 66 3.56 14.23 16.62
C VAL A 66 4.02 14.09 15.16
N LEU A 67 3.86 12.91 14.55
CA LEU A 67 4.29 12.56 13.19
C LEU A 67 3.12 12.65 12.21
N GLN A 68 2.71 13.88 11.85
CA GLN A 68 2.10 14.06 10.54
C GLN A 68 3.23 13.97 9.50
N LEU A 69 3.40 12.80 8.87
CA LEU A 69 4.37 12.69 7.77
C LEU A 69 4.07 13.78 6.74
N SER A 70 5.07 14.61 6.44
CA SER A 70 4.92 15.63 5.42
C SER A 70 4.58 14.98 4.08
N ASP A 71 3.77 15.66 3.28
CA ASP A 71 3.40 15.18 1.95
C ASP A 71 4.65 14.95 1.08
N GLN A 72 5.71 15.72 1.30
CA GLN A 72 7.01 15.53 0.63
C GLN A 72 7.70 14.22 1.02
N ALA A 73 7.78 13.90 2.32
CA ALA A 73 8.38 12.64 2.79
C ALA A 73 7.67 11.44 2.17
N ARG A 74 6.34 11.53 2.09
CA ARG A 74 5.50 10.47 1.51
C ARG A 74 5.72 10.28 0.02
N ILE A 75 5.82 11.36 -0.75
CA ILE A 75 6.15 11.32 -2.18
C ILE A 75 7.51 10.65 -2.39
N ILE A 76 8.52 11.04 -1.61
CA ILE A 76 9.88 10.48 -1.71
C ILE A 76 9.87 8.98 -1.39
N ILE A 77 9.22 8.57 -0.30
CA ILE A 77 9.11 7.16 0.11
C ILE A 77 8.37 6.34 -0.96
N GLN A 78 7.28 6.86 -1.54
CA GLN A 78 6.49 6.16 -2.55
C GLN A 78 7.28 5.93 -3.86
N ILE A 79 8.00 6.96 -4.32
CA ILE A 79 8.85 6.88 -5.51
C ILE A 79 10.03 5.92 -5.25
N PHE A 80 10.70 6.06 -4.11
CA PHE A 80 11.80 5.19 -3.71
C PHE A 80 11.35 3.72 -3.64
N THR A 81 10.19 3.45 -3.03
CA THR A 81 9.61 2.11 -2.94
C THR A 81 9.34 1.53 -4.34
N GLY A 82 8.79 2.33 -5.25
CA GLY A 82 8.54 1.89 -6.62
C GLY A 82 9.83 1.54 -7.38
N ILE A 83 10.89 2.35 -7.25
CA ILE A 83 12.22 2.07 -7.82
C ILE A 83 12.81 0.79 -7.21
N TYR A 84 12.73 0.64 -5.89
CA TYR A 84 13.20 -0.55 -5.18
C TYR A 84 12.46 -1.82 -5.64
N MET A 85 11.13 -1.76 -5.79
CA MET A 85 10.32 -2.87 -6.30
C MET A 85 10.75 -3.30 -7.71
N ILE A 86 11.02 -2.34 -8.60
CA ILE A 86 11.55 -2.63 -9.93
C ILE A 86 12.92 -3.32 -9.82
N GLY A 87 13.81 -2.82 -8.96
CA GLY A 87 15.12 -3.45 -8.71
C GLY A 87 15.00 -4.90 -8.23
N ILE A 88 14.08 -5.19 -7.32
CA ILE A 88 13.78 -6.55 -6.85
C ILE A 88 13.23 -7.42 -8.00
N ALA A 89 12.31 -6.91 -8.81
CA ALA A 89 11.77 -7.67 -9.94
C ALA A 89 12.83 -8.01 -10.99
N LEU A 90 13.76 -7.09 -11.29
CA LEU A 90 14.87 -7.33 -12.19
C LEU A 90 15.84 -8.39 -11.65
N ASN A 91 15.99 -8.47 -10.33
CA ASN A 91 16.70 -9.56 -9.66
C ASN A 91 15.97 -10.91 -9.83
N LEU A 92 14.64 -10.95 -9.65
CA LEU A 92 13.84 -12.16 -9.88
C LEU A 92 13.96 -12.66 -11.33
N LEU A 93 14.08 -11.75 -12.31
CA LEU A 93 14.32 -12.07 -13.71
C LEU A 93 15.77 -12.44 -14.02
N ASN A 94 16.69 -12.26 -13.06
CA ASN A 94 18.12 -12.56 -13.18
C ASN A 94 18.78 -11.86 -14.39
N ILE A 95 18.34 -10.61 -14.67
CA ILE A 95 18.78 -9.84 -15.86
C ILE A 95 20.22 -9.32 -15.68
N HIS A 96 20.59 -8.88 -14.47
CA HIS A 96 21.93 -8.39 -14.20
C HIS A 96 22.39 -8.71 -12.77
N PRO A 97 23.67 -9.09 -12.54
CA PRO A 97 24.20 -9.42 -11.21
C PRO A 97 24.11 -8.29 -10.19
N ILE A 98 24.02 -7.04 -10.63
CA ILE A 98 23.95 -5.87 -9.74
C ILE A 98 22.68 -5.87 -8.89
N PHE A 99 21.57 -6.41 -9.41
CA PHE A 99 20.30 -6.44 -8.68
C PHE A 99 20.31 -7.41 -7.51
N ARG A 100 21.30 -8.31 -7.44
CA ARG A 100 21.50 -9.22 -6.31
C ARG A 100 21.83 -8.50 -5.01
N TYR A 101 22.41 -7.30 -5.08
CA TYR A 101 22.74 -6.47 -3.91
C TYR A 101 21.53 -5.73 -3.32
N LEU A 102 20.42 -5.59 -4.06
CA LEU A 102 19.19 -4.99 -3.53
C LEU A 102 18.46 -5.92 -2.57
N LEU A 103 18.65 -7.23 -2.68
CA LEU A 103 18.30 -8.15 -1.60
C LEU A 103 19.39 -8.05 -0.55
N ILE A 104 19.04 -7.54 0.64
CA ILE A 104 19.94 -7.60 1.80
C ILE A 104 20.21 -9.07 2.10
N GLN A 105 21.29 -9.59 1.54
CA GLN A 105 21.85 -10.88 1.94
C GLN A 105 22.42 -10.68 3.35
N PRO A 106 22.18 -11.60 4.30
CA PRO A 106 22.68 -11.46 5.65
C PRO A 106 24.21 -11.26 5.61
N PRO A 107 24.75 -10.22 6.27
CA PRO A 107 26.18 -9.90 6.21
C PRO A 107 27.04 -11.08 6.66
N HIS A 108 28.26 -11.18 6.11
CA HIS A 108 29.17 -12.30 6.36
C HIS A 108 29.45 -12.59 7.84
N PHE A 109 29.34 -11.58 8.71
CA PHE A 109 29.47 -11.75 10.15
C PHE A 109 28.32 -12.56 10.77
N ILE A 110 27.08 -12.31 10.32
CA ILE A 110 25.89 -13.04 10.75
C ILE A 110 25.92 -14.46 10.18
N SER A 111 26.31 -14.64 8.92
CA SER A 111 26.42 -15.99 8.32
C SER A 111 27.52 -16.86 8.95
N LYS A 112 28.58 -16.25 9.50
CA LYS A 112 29.63 -16.95 10.24
C LYS A 112 29.14 -17.42 11.62
N LEU A 113 28.38 -16.58 12.33
CA LEU A 113 27.79 -16.92 13.64
C LEU A 113 26.74 -18.05 13.55
N ILE A 114 26.12 -18.22 12.38
CA ILE A 114 25.09 -19.24 12.11
C ILE A 114 25.68 -20.56 11.59
N ARG A 115 26.99 -20.59 11.30
CA ARG A 115 27.62 -21.75 10.64
C ARG A 115 27.80 -22.95 11.59
N ASP A 116 27.78 -22.73 12.90
CA ASP A 116 27.94 -23.77 13.94
C ASP A 116 26.62 -24.45 14.36
N GLU A 117 25.46 -23.87 14.03
CA GLU A 117 24.15 -24.37 14.44
C GLU A 117 23.40 -24.97 13.22
N SER A 118 23.66 -26.26 12.96
CA SER A 118 23.27 -26.99 11.75
C SER A 118 21.77 -27.18 11.52
N LYS A 119 20.91 -26.99 12.54
CA LYS A 119 19.43 -27.05 12.42
C LYS A 119 18.77 -25.69 12.22
N THR A 120 19.47 -24.60 12.49
CA THR A 120 18.90 -23.25 12.69
C THR A 120 18.91 -22.41 11.40
N LYS A 121 19.68 -22.83 10.39
CA LYS A 121 19.71 -22.24 9.04
C LYS A 121 18.35 -22.24 8.35
N ASN A 122 17.50 -23.21 8.69
CA ASN A 122 16.22 -23.42 8.00
C ASN A 122 15.11 -22.45 8.46
N LEU A 123 15.22 -21.88 9.66
CA LEU A 123 14.22 -20.96 10.22
C LEU A 123 14.72 -19.50 10.23
N PHE A 124 16.03 -19.29 10.40
CA PHE A 124 16.56 -17.95 10.62
C PHE A 124 16.50 -17.04 9.39
N ALA A 125 16.83 -17.54 8.20
CA ALA A 125 16.76 -16.75 6.97
C ALA A 125 15.32 -16.29 6.65
N PRO A 126 14.29 -17.17 6.73
CA PRO A 126 12.89 -16.75 6.68
C PRO A 126 12.50 -15.75 7.76
N ALA A 127 12.95 -15.93 9.01
CA ALA A 127 12.64 -15.00 10.11
C ALA A 127 13.18 -13.59 9.86
N ILE A 128 14.45 -13.47 9.46
CA ILE A 128 15.05 -12.18 9.08
C ILE A 128 14.23 -11.54 7.98
N LEU A 129 13.94 -12.29 6.91
CA LEU A 129 13.17 -11.76 5.81
C LEU A 129 11.78 -11.30 6.25
N GLY A 130 11.14 -12.05 7.16
CA GLY A 130 9.90 -11.69 7.83
C GLY A 130 10.01 -10.35 8.58
N PHE A 131 11.07 -10.17 9.36
CA PHE A 131 11.33 -8.91 10.06
C PHE A 131 11.54 -7.74 9.09
N PHE A 132 12.35 -7.94 8.05
CA PHE A 132 12.66 -6.94 7.03
C PHE A 132 11.48 -6.61 6.11
N THR A 133 10.37 -7.34 6.15
CA THR A 133 9.17 -6.96 5.40
C THR A 133 8.60 -5.60 5.79
N ILE A 134 8.94 -5.10 6.97
CA ILE A 134 8.68 -3.73 7.41
C ILE A 134 9.31 -2.66 6.50
N LEU A 135 10.46 -2.98 5.89
CA LEU A 135 11.19 -2.09 4.96
C LEU A 135 10.72 -2.27 3.51
N ILE A 136 9.84 -3.24 3.27
CA ILE A 136 9.26 -3.53 1.95
C ILE A 136 7.73 -3.37 2.06
N PRO A 137 7.24 -2.17 2.39
CA PRO A 137 5.82 -1.94 2.53
C PRO A 137 5.13 -2.05 1.16
N CYS A 138 4.07 -2.84 1.10
CA CYS A 138 3.09 -2.81 0.01
C CYS A 138 2.21 -1.56 0.22
N GLY A 139 1.64 -0.99 -0.85
CA GLY A 139 0.83 0.23 -0.73
C GLY A 139 -0.36 0.10 0.24
N THR A 140 -0.93 -1.10 0.37
CA THR A 140 -1.94 -1.43 1.38
C THR A 140 -1.40 -1.35 2.81
N THR A 141 -0.17 -1.82 3.06
CA THR A 141 0.52 -1.66 4.35
C THR A 141 0.78 -0.20 4.65
N LEU A 142 1.25 0.60 3.68
CA LEU A 142 1.44 2.06 3.87
C LEU A 142 0.13 2.74 4.30
N ALA A 143 -1.00 2.32 3.73
CA ALA A 143 -2.30 2.88 4.13
C ALA A 143 -2.69 2.50 5.57
N MET A 144 -2.40 1.27 5.99
CA MET A 144 -2.65 0.83 7.36
C MET A 144 -1.68 1.45 8.37
N GLU A 145 -0.44 1.73 7.98
CA GLU A 145 0.52 2.50 8.76
C GLU A 145 0.03 3.93 8.97
N VAL A 146 -0.45 4.59 7.91
CA VAL A 146 -1.05 5.93 8.03
C VAL A 146 -2.30 5.90 8.92
N LEU A 147 -3.13 4.87 8.80
CA LEU A 147 -4.29 4.69 9.69
C LEU A 147 -3.83 4.53 11.15
N ALA A 148 -2.80 3.74 11.41
CA ALA A 148 -2.21 3.56 12.74
C ALA A 148 -1.63 4.87 13.31
N ILE A 149 -0.98 5.69 12.48
CA ILE A 149 -0.53 7.04 12.87
C ILE A 149 -1.73 7.93 13.22
N SER A 150 -2.79 7.86 12.41
CA SER A 150 -3.97 8.70 12.59
C SER A 150 -4.78 8.40 13.86
N THR A 151 -4.60 7.22 14.47
CA THR A 151 -5.27 6.89 15.74
C THR A 151 -4.69 7.67 16.91
N GLY A 152 -3.39 8.01 16.85
CA GLY A 152 -2.66 8.64 17.95
C GLY A 152 -2.58 7.79 19.23
N ASP A 153 -2.91 6.50 19.15
CA ASP A 153 -2.91 5.55 20.27
C ASP A 153 -2.00 4.35 19.96
N PRO A 154 -0.99 4.06 20.80
CA PRO A 154 -0.05 2.96 20.58
C PRO A 154 -0.71 1.59 20.49
N ILE A 155 -1.73 1.33 21.32
CA ILE A 155 -2.38 0.02 21.42
C ILE A 155 -3.25 -0.22 20.19
N LEU A 156 -4.02 0.79 19.78
CA LEU A 156 -4.81 0.73 18.55
C LEU A 156 -3.92 0.62 17.31
N GLY A 157 -2.80 1.35 17.26
CA GLY A 157 -1.83 1.23 16.18
C GLY A 157 -1.24 -0.18 16.04
N ALA A 158 -0.85 -0.79 17.17
CA ALA A 158 -0.39 -2.17 17.23
C ALA A 158 -1.46 -3.18 16.78
N LEU A 159 -2.71 -2.99 17.21
CA LEU A 159 -3.83 -3.84 16.84
C LEU A 159 -4.17 -3.74 15.35
N ILE A 160 -4.14 -2.54 14.76
CA ILE A 160 -4.40 -2.34 13.32
C ILE A 160 -3.41 -3.16 12.49
N LEU A 161 -2.09 -2.98 12.72
CA LEU A 161 -1.09 -3.70 11.94
C LEU A 161 -1.03 -5.19 12.28
N GLY A 162 -1.22 -5.56 13.55
CA GLY A 162 -1.27 -6.96 13.97
C GLY A 162 -2.42 -7.72 13.28
N ILE A 163 -3.63 -7.17 13.30
CA ILE A 163 -4.81 -7.80 12.69
C ILE A 163 -4.71 -7.79 11.16
N PHE A 164 -4.15 -6.75 10.57
CA PHE A 164 -3.85 -6.71 9.15
C PHE A 164 -2.89 -7.86 8.76
N VAL A 165 -1.78 -8.04 9.47
CA VAL A 165 -0.82 -9.12 9.20
C VAL A 165 -1.43 -10.50 9.46
N ALA A 166 -2.22 -10.65 10.52
CA ALA A 166 -2.99 -11.87 10.78
C ALA A 166 -3.91 -12.19 9.58
N GLY A 167 -4.56 -11.18 9.00
CA GLY A 167 -5.35 -11.30 7.77
C GLY A 167 -4.53 -11.75 6.56
N THR A 168 -3.29 -11.27 6.40
CA THR A 168 -2.42 -11.71 5.29
C THR A 168 -1.88 -13.13 5.47
N SER A 169 -1.86 -13.67 6.70
CA SER A 169 -1.17 -14.91 7.05
C SER A 169 -1.69 -16.16 6.32
N PRO A 170 -3.02 -16.37 6.12
CA PRO A 170 -3.54 -17.50 5.35
C PRO A 170 -3.00 -17.55 3.90
N LEU A 171 -2.87 -16.40 3.24
CA LEU A 171 -2.37 -16.34 1.86
C LEU A 171 -0.87 -16.68 1.79
N PHE A 172 -0.06 -16.17 2.71
CA PHE A 172 1.37 -16.50 2.78
C PHE A 172 1.63 -17.96 3.18
N PHE A 173 0.81 -18.50 4.09
CA PHE A 173 0.87 -19.91 4.46
C PHE A 173 0.49 -20.80 3.27
N GLY A 174 -0.61 -20.47 2.58
CA GLY A 174 -1.02 -21.14 1.36
C GLY A 174 0.04 -21.09 0.27
N LEU A 175 0.71 -19.93 0.10
CA LEU A 175 1.82 -19.79 -0.84
C LEU A 175 3.01 -20.68 -0.45
N GLY A 176 3.39 -20.71 0.83
CA GLY A 176 4.47 -21.57 1.32
C GLY A 176 4.18 -23.06 1.07
N TYR A 177 2.93 -23.48 1.31
CA TYR A 177 2.47 -24.84 1.03
C TYR A 177 2.45 -25.15 -0.48
N ILE A 178 1.86 -24.29 -1.31
CA ILE A 178 1.83 -24.46 -2.76
C ILE A 178 3.24 -24.53 -3.33
N THR A 179 4.15 -23.64 -2.88
CA THR A 179 5.55 -23.62 -3.34
C THR A 179 6.28 -24.93 -3.04
N SER A 180 5.90 -25.64 -1.97
CA SER A 180 6.47 -26.97 -1.66
C SER A 180 6.07 -28.06 -2.66
N LEU A 181 4.92 -27.91 -3.32
CA LEU A 181 4.38 -28.83 -4.31
C LEU A 181 4.84 -28.48 -5.74
N LEU A 182 5.47 -27.31 -5.93
CA LEU A 182 5.87 -26.83 -7.25
C LEU A 182 7.17 -27.47 -7.72
N GLY A 183 7.12 -28.12 -8.89
CA GLY A 183 8.30 -28.54 -9.62
C GLY A 183 9.18 -27.35 -10.05
N SER A 184 10.46 -27.63 -10.34
CA SER A 184 11.46 -26.63 -10.71
C SER A 184 11.09 -25.79 -11.95
N SER A 185 10.32 -26.36 -12.88
CA SER A 185 9.81 -25.68 -14.08
C SER A 185 8.68 -24.69 -13.78
N ILE A 186 7.68 -25.09 -13.00
CA ILE A 186 6.53 -24.24 -12.62
C ILE A 186 7.03 -23.08 -11.75
N ARG A 187 8.00 -23.33 -10.88
CA ARG A 187 8.64 -22.29 -10.05
C ARG A 187 9.27 -21.17 -10.89
N LYS A 188 9.95 -21.49 -12.00
CA LYS A 188 10.54 -20.47 -12.88
C LYS A 188 9.47 -19.60 -13.53
N ILE A 189 8.35 -20.20 -13.94
CA ILE A 189 7.21 -19.48 -14.52
C ILE A 189 6.57 -18.57 -13.46
N PHE A 190 6.35 -19.11 -12.25
CA PHE A 190 5.80 -18.34 -11.13
C PHE A 190 6.67 -17.12 -10.79
N LEU A 191 7.99 -17.29 -10.67
CA LEU A 191 8.91 -16.18 -10.38
C LEU A 191 8.92 -15.14 -11.51
N LYS A 192 8.82 -15.55 -12.78
CA LYS A 192 8.70 -14.61 -13.92
C LYS A 192 7.39 -13.83 -13.88
N LEU A 193 6.26 -14.50 -13.62
CA LEU A 193 4.96 -13.85 -13.48
C LEU A 193 4.93 -12.87 -12.30
N ALA A 194 5.46 -13.29 -11.15
CA ALA A 194 5.63 -12.41 -9.99
C ALA A 194 6.48 -11.19 -10.33
N ALA A 195 7.60 -11.36 -11.02
CA ALA A 195 8.45 -10.23 -11.43
C ALA A 195 7.73 -9.26 -12.37
N ILE A 196 7.00 -9.74 -13.38
CA ILE A 196 6.21 -8.89 -14.29
C ILE A 196 5.17 -8.08 -13.50
N LEU A 197 4.49 -8.72 -12.54
CA LEU A 197 3.49 -8.06 -11.71
C LEU A 197 4.11 -7.07 -10.73
N ILE A 198 5.27 -7.38 -10.14
CA ILE A 198 6.03 -6.45 -9.29
C ILE A 198 6.50 -5.23 -10.11
N ILE A 199 6.95 -5.42 -11.36
CA ILE A 199 7.30 -4.30 -12.25
C ILE A 199 6.08 -3.40 -12.45
N TYR A 200 4.93 -3.98 -12.76
CA TYR A 200 3.67 -3.23 -12.91
C TYR A 200 3.32 -2.44 -11.64
N LEU A 201 3.38 -3.08 -10.46
CA LEU A 201 3.14 -2.42 -9.18
C LEU A 201 4.19 -1.35 -8.86
N GLY A 202 5.45 -1.55 -9.24
CA GLY A 202 6.53 -0.59 -9.08
C GLY A 202 6.29 0.67 -9.91
N PHE A 203 5.94 0.52 -11.18
CA PHE A 203 5.53 1.65 -12.04
C PHE A 203 4.28 2.35 -11.50
N SER A 204 3.28 1.60 -11.06
CA SER A 204 2.08 2.16 -10.42
C SER A 204 2.41 2.95 -9.15
N SER A 205 3.33 2.46 -8.32
CA SER A 205 3.82 3.17 -7.12
C SER A 205 4.54 4.47 -7.48
N ILE A 206 5.42 4.46 -8.48
CA ILE A 206 6.09 5.67 -8.97
C ILE A 206 5.05 6.67 -9.46
N ASN A 207 4.07 6.22 -10.25
CA ASN A 207 3.01 7.09 -10.74
C ASN A 207 2.14 7.64 -9.61
N GLY A 208 1.81 6.83 -8.60
CA GLY A 208 1.12 7.30 -7.40
C GLY A 208 1.88 8.42 -6.68
N GLY A 209 3.20 8.28 -6.54
CA GLY A 209 4.06 9.34 -6.01
C GLY A 209 4.07 10.61 -6.86
N LEU A 210 4.09 10.48 -8.19
CA LEU A 210 4.04 11.61 -9.13
C LEU A 210 2.67 12.30 -9.16
N THR A 211 1.59 11.53 -9.03
CA THR A 211 0.22 12.04 -8.86
C THR A 211 0.11 12.86 -7.58
N LEU A 212 0.68 12.37 -6.48
CA LEU A 212 0.78 13.14 -5.22
C LEU A 212 1.65 14.40 -5.36
N ALA A 213 2.63 14.41 -6.27
CA ALA A 213 3.43 15.58 -6.61
C ALA A 213 2.74 16.54 -7.60
N GLY A 214 1.53 16.22 -8.08
CA GLY A 214 0.77 17.04 -9.03
C GLY A 214 1.24 16.94 -10.49
N ARG A 215 2.08 15.95 -10.83
CA ARG A 215 2.55 15.69 -12.21
C ARG A 215 2.31 14.22 -12.60
N PRO A 216 1.04 13.79 -12.74
CA PRO A 216 0.74 12.41 -13.09
C PRO A 216 1.32 12.06 -14.48
N ILE A 217 1.88 10.85 -14.63
CA ILE A 217 2.21 10.29 -15.94
C ILE A 217 1.01 9.45 -16.37
N GLU A 218 0.47 9.72 -17.56
CA GLU A 218 -0.58 8.89 -18.15
C GLU A 218 0.03 7.55 -18.57
N ILE A 219 -0.08 6.52 -17.73
CA ILE A 219 0.29 5.15 -18.12
C ILE A 219 -0.89 4.57 -18.91
N PRO A 220 -0.70 4.10 -20.16
CA PRO A 220 -1.79 3.61 -21.01
C PRO A 220 -2.43 2.28 -20.55
N ILE A 221 -2.12 1.78 -19.35
CA ILE A 221 -2.57 0.47 -18.83
C ILE A 221 -3.15 0.65 -17.43
N GLU A 222 -4.45 0.98 -17.36
CA GLU A 222 -5.25 0.92 -16.12
C GLU A 222 -5.76 -0.51 -15.91
N ILE A 223 -5.10 -1.31 -15.06
CA ILE A 223 -5.68 -2.58 -14.57
C ILE A 223 -6.53 -2.24 -13.35
N SER A 224 -7.80 -1.95 -13.60
CA SER A 224 -8.77 -1.65 -12.54
C SER A 224 -9.25 -2.94 -11.88
N PHE A 225 -8.73 -3.25 -10.68
CA PHE A 225 -9.30 -4.27 -9.80
C PHE A 225 -10.44 -3.64 -8.99
N GLY A 226 -11.66 -3.73 -9.50
CA GLY A 226 -12.87 -3.20 -8.85
C GLY A 226 -13.71 -2.35 -9.80
N GLU A 227 -15.03 -2.49 -9.67
CA GLU A 227 -16.05 -1.90 -10.53
C GLU A 227 -15.81 -0.41 -10.80
N ARG A 228 -15.79 -0.04 -12.09
CA ARG A 228 -16.03 1.33 -12.52
C ARG A 228 -17.43 1.71 -12.04
N GLY A 229 -17.51 2.48 -10.95
CA GLY A 229 -18.70 3.25 -10.64
C GLY A 229 -19.10 4.00 -11.91
N GLN A 230 -20.28 3.68 -12.44
CA GLN A 230 -20.81 4.27 -13.66
C GLN A 230 -20.82 5.80 -13.55
N PHE A 231 -20.53 6.44 -14.68
CA PHE A 231 -20.71 7.87 -14.86
C PHE A 231 -22.19 8.22 -14.64
N GLU A 232 -22.53 8.79 -13.49
CA GLU A 232 -23.69 9.66 -13.40
C GLU A 232 -23.26 11.08 -13.76
N SER A 233 -23.42 11.43 -15.04
CA SER A 233 -23.40 12.81 -15.51
C SER A 233 -24.61 13.55 -14.95
N GLY A 234 -24.51 13.94 -13.68
CA GLY A 234 -25.44 14.83 -13.01
C GLY A 234 -24.62 15.84 -12.22
N SER A 235 -24.83 17.13 -12.50
CA SER A 235 -24.27 18.26 -11.74
C SER A 235 -24.69 18.15 -10.27
N ASN A 236 -23.94 17.38 -9.49
CA ASN A 236 -24.12 17.24 -8.03
C ASN A 236 -23.55 18.47 -7.27
N VAL A 237 -23.26 19.54 -8.00
CA VAL A 237 -22.78 20.81 -7.48
C VAL A 237 -23.96 21.77 -7.41
N GLN A 238 -24.36 22.13 -6.18
CA GLN A 238 -25.43 23.09 -5.92
C GLN A 238 -24.82 24.44 -5.53
N VAL A 239 -25.33 25.53 -6.08
CA VAL A 239 -24.91 26.88 -5.68
C VAL A 239 -25.89 27.41 -4.64
N ILE A 240 -25.46 27.49 -3.38
CA ILE A 240 -26.25 27.97 -2.26
C ILE A 240 -25.59 29.24 -1.73
N ASN A 241 -26.26 30.39 -1.81
CA ASN A 241 -25.74 31.68 -1.33
C ASN A 241 -24.35 32.07 -1.87
N GLY A 242 -24.07 31.79 -3.15
CA GLY A 242 -22.76 32.08 -3.77
C GLY A 242 -21.66 31.06 -3.45
N LEU A 243 -21.95 30.03 -2.64
CA LEU A 243 -21.08 28.89 -2.35
C LEU A 243 -21.47 27.70 -3.22
N GLN A 244 -20.48 27.11 -3.91
CA GLN A 244 -20.66 25.90 -4.72
C GLN A 244 -20.42 24.67 -3.85
N VAL A 245 -21.45 23.90 -3.54
CA VAL A 245 -21.37 22.73 -2.66
C VAL A 245 -21.48 21.45 -3.49
N ALA A 246 -20.49 20.57 -3.36
CA ALA A 246 -20.49 19.24 -3.97
C ALA A 246 -20.39 18.16 -2.90
N ASN A 247 -21.25 17.15 -2.96
CA ASN A 247 -21.20 16.01 -2.03
C ASN A 247 -20.49 14.83 -2.70
N ILE A 248 -19.45 14.31 -2.05
CA ILE A 248 -18.64 13.18 -2.51
C ILE A 248 -18.69 12.09 -1.46
N SER A 249 -19.19 10.93 -1.85
CA SER A 249 -19.15 9.69 -1.09
C SER A 249 -17.79 9.01 -1.25
N VAL A 250 -17.15 8.70 -0.13
CA VAL A 250 -15.82 8.08 -0.08
C VAL A 250 -15.97 6.62 0.35
N PHE A 251 -15.69 5.71 -0.58
CA PHE A 251 -15.76 4.25 -0.37
C PHE A 251 -14.35 3.65 -0.20
N PRO A 252 -14.23 2.42 0.32
CA PRO A 252 -12.93 1.71 0.35
C PRO A 252 -12.27 1.59 -1.04
N ASN A 253 -13.07 1.55 -2.10
CA ASN A 253 -12.66 1.30 -3.47
C ASN A 253 -12.76 2.53 -4.40
N GLY A 254 -13.00 3.75 -3.87
CA GLY A 254 -13.02 4.95 -4.71
C GLY A 254 -13.85 6.12 -4.19
N TYR A 255 -14.08 7.09 -5.08
CA TYR A 255 -14.84 8.32 -4.84
C TYR A 255 -16.03 8.38 -5.78
N VAL A 256 -17.21 8.75 -5.27
CA VAL A 256 -18.42 8.94 -6.09
C VAL A 256 -19.11 10.24 -5.70
N PRO A 257 -19.33 11.17 -6.65
CA PRO A 257 -18.83 11.15 -8.02
C PRO A 257 -17.31 11.35 -8.07
N ASN A 258 -16.67 10.82 -9.12
CA ASN A 258 -15.23 11.03 -9.38
C ASN A 258 -14.96 12.23 -10.30
N ARG A 259 -15.99 12.96 -10.74
CA ARG A 259 -15.87 14.17 -11.55
C ARG A 259 -16.95 15.17 -11.15
N ILE A 260 -16.56 16.43 -11.02
CA ILE A 260 -17.48 17.55 -10.76
C ILE A 260 -17.08 18.77 -11.59
N GLN A 261 -18.04 19.65 -11.86
CA GLN A 261 -17.83 20.92 -12.56
C GLN A 261 -18.14 22.10 -11.63
N VAL A 262 -17.24 23.07 -11.58
CA VAL A 262 -17.38 24.26 -10.72
C VAL A 262 -17.00 25.52 -11.51
N LYS A 263 -17.60 26.65 -11.17
CA LYS A 263 -17.28 27.95 -11.76
C LYS A 263 -16.04 28.57 -11.13
N GLN A 264 -15.20 29.18 -11.96
CA GLN A 264 -14.06 29.99 -11.50
C GLN A 264 -14.50 31.15 -10.59
N GLY A 265 -13.69 31.47 -9.59
CA GLY A 265 -13.84 32.68 -8.75
C GLY A 265 -14.93 32.61 -7.67
N LEU A 266 -15.72 31.54 -7.60
CA LEU A 266 -16.68 31.30 -6.52
C LEU A 266 -16.14 30.26 -5.54
N PRO A 267 -16.33 30.44 -4.22
CA PRO A 267 -15.89 29.45 -3.24
C PRO A 267 -16.58 28.10 -3.47
N VAL A 268 -15.80 27.03 -3.32
CA VAL A 268 -16.24 25.64 -3.47
C VAL A 268 -16.07 24.92 -2.13
N ARG A 269 -17.12 24.25 -1.67
CA ARG A 269 -17.11 23.33 -0.54
C ARG A 269 -17.35 21.91 -1.05
N LEU A 270 -16.38 21.03 -0.82
CA LEU A 270 -16.51 19.60 -1.06
C LEU A 270 -16.85 18.92 0.26
N ASN A 271 -18.06 18.41 0.39
CA ASN A 271 -18.47 17.58 1.52
C ASN A 271 -18.05 16.14 1.24
N LEU A 272 -17.23 15.58 2.11
CA LEU A 272 -16.69 14.24 2.00
C LEU A 272 -17.35 13.35 3.04
N THR A 273 -18.22 12.44 2.60
CA THR A 273 -18.90 11.50 3.49
C THR A 273 -18.30 10.11 3.32
N THR A 274 -17.66 9.60 4.37
CA THR A 274 -17.05 8.27 4.33
C THR A 274 -18.08 7.18 4.59
N SER A 275 -18.15 6.19 3.69
CA SER A 275 -18.96 4.98 3.84
C SER A 275 -18.02 3.79 4.00
N GLY A 276 -17.50 3.59 5.22
CA GLY A 276 -16.53 2.55 5.52
C GLY A 276 -15.09 2.85 5.07
N GLY A 277 -14.62 4.09 5.17
CA GLY A 277 -13.27 4.50 4.71
C GLY A 277 -12.10 3.80 5.41
N TYR A 278 -11.61 2.70 4.82
CA TYR A 278 -10.38 2.00 5.21
C TYR A 278 -9.39 1.99 4.04
N GLY A 279 -8.09 1.89 4.32
CA GLY A 279 -7.07 1.88 3.26
C GLY A 279 -6.77 3.28 2.70
N CYS A 280 -6.44 3.39 1.41
CA CYS A 280 -5.90 4.65 0.87
C CYS A 280 -6.89 5.82 0.85
N THR A 281 -8.20 5.53 0.78
CA THR A 281 -9.27 6.53 0.72
C THR A 281 -9.54 7.21 2.06
N SER A 282 -8.93 6.72 3.15
CA SER A 282 -8.89 7.43 4.45
C SER A 282 -8.13 8.77 4.40
N SER A 283 -7.44 9.07 3.30
CA SER A 283 -6.86 10.39 3.05
C SER A 283 -7.40 10.94 1.73
N PHE A 284 -7.76 12.23 1.74
CA PHE A 284 -8.19 13.00 0.59
C PHE A 284 -7.17 14.13 0.33
N ARG A 285 -6.66 14.20 -0.89
CA ARG A 285 -5.58 15.12 -1.27
C ARG A 285 -5.95 15.88 -2.55
N ILE A 286 -5.69 17.18 -2.58
CA ILE A 286 -5.68 18.00 -3.79
C ILE A 286 -4.26 18.57 -3.96
N PRO A 287 -3.37 17.87 -4.69
CA PRO A 287 -1.96 18.21 -4.77
C PRO A 287 -1.67 19.63 -5.27
N THR A 288 -2.38 20.07 -6.32
CA THR A 288 -2.17 21.39 -6.94
C THR A 288 -2.54 22.55 -6.02
N LEU A 289 -3.41 22.31 -5.04
CA LEU A 289 -3.83 23.29 -4.03
C LEU A 289 -3.13 23.07 -2.68
N GLN A 290 -2.25 22.06 -2.56
CA GLN A 290 -1.61 21.66 -1.31
C GLN A 290 -2.59 21.37 -0.17
N ILE A 291 -3.79 20.89 -0.51
CA ILE A 291 -4.82 20.54 0.47
C ILE A 291 -4.71 19.05 0.79
N SER A 292 -4.55 18.74 2.07
CA SER A 292 -4.47 17.37 2.58
C SER A 292 -5.38 17.20 3.79
N LYS A 293 -6.30 16.23 3.72
CA LYS A 293 -7.26 15.95 4.79
C LYS A 293 -7.32 14.45 5.06
N ASN A 294 -7.10 14.06 6.32
CA ASN A 294 -7.37 12.69 6.77
C ASN A 294 -8.84 12.60 7.20
N LEU A 295 -9.52 11.57 6.71
CA LEU A 295 -10.95 11.36 6.93
C LEU A 295 -11.13 10.31 8.03
N LYS A 296 -11.98 10.62 9.01
CA LYS A 296 -12.35 9.64 10.04
C LYS A 296 -13.40 8.69 9.49
N ILE A 297 -13.41 7.46 10.01
CA ILE A 297 -14.36 6.42 9.59
C ILE A 297 -15.80 6.85 9.92
N ASN A 298 -16.72 6.64 8.98
CA ASN A 298 -18.15 6.96 9.08
C ASN A 298 -18.43 8.39 9.54
N SER A 299 -17.58 9.32 9.10
CA SER A 299 -17.72 10.75 9.36
C SER A 299 -17.98 11.53 8.07
N SER A 300 -18.55 12.72 8.24
CA SER A 300 -18.59 13.74 7.20
C SER A 300 -17.60 14.83 7.56
N ASP A 301 -16.71 15.13 6.62
CA ASP A 301 -15.74 16.22 6.71
C ASP A 301 -15.90 17.11 5.47
N TYR A 302 -15.25 18.27 5.45
CA TYR A 302 -15.30 19.14 4.28
C TYR A 302 -13.94 19.78 3.95
N VAL A 303 -13.81 20.17 2.69
CA VAL A 303 -12.69 20.93 2.15
C VAL A 303 -13.23 22.14 1.42
N GLU A 304 -12.64 23.30 1.68
CA GLU A 304 -12.99 24.56 1.02
C GLU A 304 -11.80 25.17 0.30
N PHE A 305 -12.06 25.72 -0.89
CA PHE A 305 -11.08 26.47 -1.66
C PHE A 305 -11.78 27.37 -2.68
N ILE A 306 -11.01 28.29 -3.28
CA ILE A 306 -11.48 29.17 -4.35
C ILE A 306 -10.64 28.88 -5.60
N PRO A 307 -11.25 28.36 -6.69
CA PRO A 307 -10.53 28.10 -7.93
C PRO A 307 -10.26 29.41 -8.69
N ASN A 308 -8.99 29.80 -8.75
CA ASN A 308 -8.56 31.06 -9.38
C ASN A 308 -8.27 30.94 -10.89
N GLN A 309 -8.10 29.73 -11.41
CA GLN A 309 -7.76 29.47 -12.81
C GLN A 309 -8.67 28.39 -13.38
N LYS A 310 -9.08 28.55 -14.64
CA LYS A 310 -9.80 27.51 -15.38
C LYS A 310 -8.89 26.33 -15.66
N GLY A 311 -9.48 25.14 -15.75
CA GLY A 311 -8.75 23.90 -16.01
C GLY A 311 -9.17 22.77 -15.10
N LYS A 312 -8.37 21.70 -15.10
CA LYS A 312 -8.64 20.48 -14.33
C LYS A 312 -7.81 20.48 -13.05
N ILE A 313 -8.48 20.36 -11.92
CA ILE A 313 -7.86 20.16 -10.61
C ILE A 313 -8.14 18.71 -10.20
N ASN A 314 -7.09 17.91 -10.01
CA ASN A 314 -7.25 16.51 -9.63
C ASN A 314 -7.19 16.35 -8.11
N TRP A 315 -8.06 15.50 -7.56
CA TRP A 315 -7.90 14.97 -6.21
C TRP A 315 -7.51 13.50 -6.25
N THR A 316 -6.94 13.01 -5.16
CA THR A 316 -6.51 11.62 -5.06
C THR A 316 -6.54 11.07 -3.64
N CYS A 317 -6.59 9.74 -3.54
CA CYS A 317 -6.37 9.02 -2.30
C CYS A 317 -4.91 9.08 -1.87
N SER A 318 -4.64 8.59 -0.66
CA SER A 318 -3.30 8.57 -0.10
C SER A 318 -2.28 7.89 -1.05
N MET A 319 -2.66 6.87 -1.82
CA MET A 319 -1.73 6.14 -2.69
C MET A 319 -1.61 6.71 -4.12
N GLY A 320 -2.31 7.80 -4.45
CA GLY A 320 -2.35 8.26 -5.84
C GLY A 320 -3.20 7.38 -6.77
N MET A 321 -3.86 6.34 -6.23
CA MET A 321 -4.50 5.26 -7.01
C MET A 321 -5.94 5.58 -7.40
N TYR A 322 -6.78 5.96 -6.43
CA TYR A 322 -8.12 6.46 -6.72
C TYR A 322 -8.05 7.98 -6.91
N THR A 323 -8.58 8.45 -8.02
CA THR A 323 -8.53 9.86 -8.41
C THR A 323 -9.89 10.38 -8.81
N GLY A 324 -10.07 11.69 -8.72
CA GLY A 324 -11.17 12.37 -9.37
C GLY A 324 -10.78 13.76 -9.86
N VAL A 325 -11.68 14.39 -10.63
CA VAL A 325 -11.39 15.60 -11.39
C VAL A 325 -12.42 16.69 -11.11
N ILE A 326 -11.95 17.87 -10.72
CA ILE A 326 -12.71 19.11 -10.65
C ILE A 326 -12.42 19.88 -11.92
N GLU A 327 -13.43 20.04 -12.75
CA GLU A 327 -13.34 20.82 -13.98
C GLU A 327 -13.82 22.25 -13.68
N VAL A 328 -12.88 23.19 -13.68
CA VAL A 328 -13.14 24.61 -13.43
C VAL A 328 -13.47 25.28 -14.76
N ILE A 329 -14.71 25.76 -14.89
CA ILE A 329 -15.26 26.44 -16.08
C ILE A 329 -15.41 27.95 -15.87
#